data_AF-A0A3S1X2N1-F1
#
_entry.id   AF-A0A3S1X2N1-F1
#
_cell.length_a   1.000
_cell.length_b   1.000
_cell.length_c   1.000
_cell.angle_alpha   90.00
_cell.angle_beta   90.00
_cell.angle_gamma   90.00
#
_symmetry.space_group_name_H-M   'P 1'
#
loop_
_entity.id
_entity.type
_entity.pdbx_description
1 polymer ?
#
loop_
_entity_poly.entity_id
_entity_poly.type
_entity_poly.pdbx_seq_one_letter_code
_entity_poly.pdbx_strand_id
1 'polypeptide(L)'
;MPLALPKQVVLGGPSISLAEIGRHEGTLVALALDNGSGIFKRIGLALPGNLSHLRQFESIGGLGSSEVLSIGKAQSGVPEVQHVRRIIGVIYNG
;
A
#
# COMPACT_ATOMS: atom_id res chain seq x y z
N MET A 1 -12.50 -2.35 -2.20
CA MET A 1 -11.73 -3.58 -2.56
C MET A 1 -10.58 -3.13 -3.44
N PRO A 2 -9.31 -3.51 -3.17
CA PRO A 2 -8.20 -3.04 -3.99
C PRO A 2 -8.45 -3.46 -5.44
N LEU A 3 -8.11 -2.62 -6.41
CA LEU A 3 -8.26 -2.88 -7.85
C LEU A 3 -7.45 -4.12 -8.27
N ALA A 4 -8.02 -5.29 -8.02
CA ALA A 4 -7.75 -6.47 -8.81
C ALA A 4 -8.26 -6.14 -10.22
N LEU A 5 -7.43 -6.33 -11.25
CA LEU A 5 -7.94 -6.19 -12.61
C LEU A 5 -9.15 -7.12 -12.79
N PRO A 6 -10.05 -6.87 -13.74
CA PRO A 6 -11.12 -7.81 -14.04
C PRO A 6 -10.58 -9.23 -14.11
N LYS A 7 -11.26 -10.17 -13.45
CA LYS A 7 -10.85 -11.58 -13.29
C LYS A 7 -9.74 -11.89 -12.28
N GLN A 8 -9.26 -10.92 -11.52
CA GLN A 8 -8.30 -11.17 -10.45
C GLN A 8 -8.97 -11.27 -9.08
N VAL A 9 -8.53 -12.24 -8.28
CA VAL A 9 -8.86 -12.37 -6.86
C VAL A 9 -7.58 -12.23 -6.05
N VAL A 10 -7.51 -11.19 -5.23
CA VAL A 10 -6.35 -10.92 -4.37
C VAL A 10 -6.44 -11.79 -3.11
N LEU A 11 -5.37 -12.54 -2.83
CA LEU A 11 -5.27 -13.35 -1.62
C LEU A 11 -4.64 -12.53 -0.49
N GLY A 12 -5.46 -12.22 0.52
CA GLY A 12 -5.03 -11.50 1.71
C GLY A 12 -4.27 -12.39 2.68
N GLY A 13 -3.14 -11.90 3.18
CA GLY A 13 -2.37 -12.48 4.26
C GLY A 13 -2.55 -11.71 5.57
N PRO A 14 -1.58 -11.80 6.49
CA PRO A 14 -1.59 -11.10 7.76
C PRO A 14 -1.65 -9.56 7.60
N SER A 15 -2.25 -8.90 8.60
CA SER A 15 -2.15 -7.45 8.73
C SER A 15 -0.71 -7.05 9.09
N ILE A 16 -0.26 -5.91 8.57
CA ILE A 16 1.03 -5.32 8.91
C ILE A 16 0.77 -4.12 9.81
N SER A 17 1.47 -4.04 10.93
CA SER A 17 1.44 -2.86 11.80
C SER A 17 2.06 -1.66 11.08
N LEU A 18 1.43 -0.50 11.14
CA LEU A 18 1.95 0.74 10.53
C LEU A 18 3.33 1.11 11.10
N ALA A 19 3.57 0.84 12.38
CA ALA A 19 4.86 1.08 13.02
C ALA A 19 5.99 0.19 12.46
N GLU A 20 5.64 -0.94 11.84
CA GLU A 20 6.59 -1.92 11.32
C GLU A 20 6.67 -1.92 9.80
N ILE A 21 5.87 -1.09 9.11
CA ILE A 21 5.74 -1.11 7.65
C ILE A 21 7.09 -0.95 6.94
N GLY A 22 8.03 -0.21 7.54
CA GLY A 22 9.37 0.00 7.00
C GLY A 22 10.21 -1.28 6.91
N ARG A 23 9.92 -2.31 7.72
CA ARG A 23 10.59 -3.62 7.64
C ARG A 23 10.04 -4.51 6.51
N HIS A 24 8.98 -4.06 5.84
CA HIS A 24 8.28 -4.81 4.80
C HIS A 24 8.47 -4.20 3.40
N GLU A 25 9.55 -3.44 3.17
CA GLU A 25 9.90 -2.95 1.84
C GLU A 25 9.91 -4.08 0.79
N GLY A 26 9.46 -3.76 -0.43
CA GLY A 26 9.31 -4.70 -1.54
C GLY A 26 8.06 -5.60 -1.44
N THR A 27 7.36 -5.60 -0.30
CA THR A 27 6.18 -6.45 -0.08
C THR A 27 4.95 -5.88 -0.80
N LEU A 28 4.18 -6.78 -1.43
CA LEU A 28 2.87 -6.46 -2.02
C LEU A 28 1.82 -6.33 -0.91
N VAL A 29 1.06 -5.24 -0.92
CA VAL A 29 0.10 -4.91 0.13
C VAL A 29 -1.18 -4.29 -0.41
N ALA A 30 -2.29 -4.65 0.23
CA ALA A 30 -3.53 -3.90 0.15
C ALA A 30 -3.54 -2.84 1.26
N LEU A 31 -3.88 -1.61 0.89
CA LEU A 31 -3.95 -0.46 1.77
C LEU A 31 -5.39 0.03 1.83
N ALA A 32 -5.86 0.36 3.02
CA ALA A 32 -7.06 1.18 3.20
C ALA A 32 -6.61 2.60 3.59
N LEU A 33 -7.14 3.59 2.90
CA LEU A 33 -6.83 5.01 3.13
C LEU A 33 -7.93 5.69 3.94
N ASP A 34 -7.58 6.83 4.54
CA ASP A 34 -8.48 7.72 5.30
C ASP A 34 -9.74 8.15 4.53
N ASN A 35 -9.65 8.31 3.21
CA ASN A 35 -10.76 8.67 2.34
C ASN A 35 -11.69 7.48 2.00
N GLY A 36 -11.50 6.32 2.63
CA GLY A 36 -12.29 5.11 2.41
C GLY A 36 -11.91 4.31 1.17
N SER A 37 -10.95 4.79 0.38
CA SER A 37 -10.45 4.05 -0.78
C SER A 37 -9.53 2.89 -0.37
N GLY A 38 -9.46 1.88 -1.25
CA GLY A 38 -8.56 0.75 -1.08
C GLY A 38 -7.68 0.57 -2.32
N ILE A 39 -6.38 0.48 -2.12
CA ILE A 39 -5.39 0.36 -3.22
C ILE A 39 -4.47 -0.84 -3.02
N PHE A 40 -3.89 -1.31 -4.13
CA PHE A 40 -2.93 -2.41 -4.14
C PHE A 40 -1.59 -1.89 -4.67
N LYS A 41 -0.54 -1.98 -3.85
CA LYS A 41 0.78 -1.41 -4.15
C LYS A 41 1.92 -2.28 -3.61
N ARG A 42 3.14 -1.95 -3.98
CA ARG A 42 4.35 -2.46 -3.34
C ARG A 42 4.89 -1.41 -2.36
N ILE A 43 5.29 -1.84 -1.16
CA ILE A 43 5.94 -0.95 -0.19
C ILE A 43 7.31 -0.53 -0.74
N GLY A 44 7.53 0.78 -0.90
CA GLY A 44 8.82 1.36 -1.27
C GLY A 44 9.48 2.09 -0.10
N LEU A 45 10.43 2.97 -0.42
CA LEU A 45 11.26 3.70 0.54
C LEU A 45 10.50 4.79 1.30
N ALA A 46 10.92 5.05 2.54
CA ALA A 46 10.52 6.27 3.26
C ALA A 46 11.26 7.49 2.69
N LEU A 47 10.62 8.66 2.75
CA LEU A 47 11.29 9.92 2.44
C LEU A 47 12.32 10.26 3.55
N PRO A 48 13.41 10.97 3.22
CA PRO A 48 14.46 11.28 4.19
C PRO A 48 14.06 12.37 5.18
N GLY A 49 14.76 12.40 6.33
CA GLY A 49 14.68 13.48 7.32
C GLY A 49 13.29 13.63 7.95
N ASN A 50 12.82 14.87 8.06
CA ASN A 50 11.54 15.21 8.72
C ASN A 50 10.29 14.68 7.99
N LEU A 51 10.46 14.06 6.82
CA LEU A 51 9.39 13.45 6.03
C LEU A 51 9.37 11.93 6.14
N SER A 52 10.06 11.34 7.11
CA SER A 52 10.14 9.87 7.27
C SER A 52 8.80 9.18 7.56
N HIS A 53 7.76 9.93 7.92
CA HIS A 53 6.38 9.44 8.00
C HIS A 53 5.71 9.29 6.62
N LEU A 54 6.30 9.85 5.57
CA LEU A 54 5.88 9.68 4.19
C LEU A 54 6.64 8.53 3.55
N ARG A 55 5.93 7.70 2.79
CA ARG A 55 6.51 6.53 2.14
C ARG A 55 6.01 6.42 0.71
N GLN A 56 6.93 6.08 -0.19
CA GLN A 56 6.62 5.73 -1.56
C GLN A 56 6.00 4.33 -1.61
N PHE A 57 4.95 4.20 -2.40
CA PHE A 57 4.29 2.96 -2.75
C PHE A 57 4.32 2.81 -4.26
N GLU A 58 5.01 1.78 -4.72
CA GLU A 58 5.26 1.59 -6.14
C GLU A 58 4.06 0.94 -6.83
N SER A 59 3.93 1.24 -8.12
CA SER A 59 2.98 0.56 -8.97
C SER A 59 3.34 -0.91 -9.17
N ILE A 60 2.33 -1.71 -9.49
CA ILE A 60 2.47 -3.13 -9.75
C ILE A 60 2.20 -3.37 -11.22
N GLY A 61 3.11 -4.07 -11.91
CA GLY A 61 2.95 -4.43 -13.33
C GLY A 61 3.00 -3.25 -14.31
N GLY A 62 3.50 -2.09 -13.91
CA GLY A 62 3.71 -0.93 -14.80
C GLY A 62 2.45 -0.18 -15.24
N LEU A 63 1.25 -0.61 -14.81
CA LEU A 63 -0.03 -0.06 -15.24
C LEU A 63 -0.66 0.93 -14.23
N GLY A 64 0.00 1.15 -13.09
CA GLY A 64 -0.46 2.10 -12.06
C GLY A 64 0.51 3.25 -11.83
N SER A 65 0.05 4.31 -11.15
CA SER A 65 0.92 5.35 -10.61
C SER A 65 1.64 4.85 -9.35
N SER A 66 2.86 5.32 -9.13
CA SER A 66 3.46 5.31 -7.79
C SER A 66 2.83 6.44 -6.97
N GLU A 67 2.69 6.23 -5.67
CA GLU A 67 2.06 7.20 -4.77
C GLU A 67 2.92 7.41 -3.52
N VAL A 68 2.84 8.60 -2.93
CA VAL A 68 3.42 8.88 -1.61
C VAL A 68 2.25 8.97 -0.63
N LEU A 69 2.31 8.20 0.46
CA LEU A 69 1.26 8.15 1.47
C LEU A 69 1.85 8.42 2.85
N SER A 70 1.03 8.94 3.75
CA SER A 70 1.41 9.19 5.13
C SER A 70 1.13 7.98 6.03
N ILE A 71 2.07 7.69 6.94
CA ILE A 71 2.05 6.52 7.82
C ILE A 71 2.10 6.99 9.28
N GLY A 72 1.02 6.76 10.03
CA GLY A 72 0.96 7.00 11.48
C GLY A 72 1.08 8.47 11.91
N LYS A 73 1.15 9.39 10.94
CA LYS A 73 1.16 10.83 11.13
C LYS A 73 0.59 11.48 9.88
N ALA A 74 -0.59 12.08 10.01
CA ALA A 74 -1.23 12.82 8.93
C ALA A 74 -0.31 13.92 8.36
N GLN A 75 -0.41 14.11 7.04
CA GLN A 75 0.29 15.17 6.30
C GLN A 75 -0.72 15.87 5.39
N SER A 76 -0.81 17.19 5.47
CA SER A 76 -1.72 17.96 4.62
C SER A 76 -1.46 17.69 3.14
N GLY A 77 -2.53 17.40 2.39
CA GLY A 77 -2.48 17.09 0.97
C GLY A 77 -2.01 15.67 0.61
N VAL A 78 -1.78 14.80 1.61
CA VAL A 78 -1.32 13.42 1.39
C VAL A 78 -2.26 12.44 2.11
N PRO A 79 -2.87 11.47 1.42
CA PRO A 79 -3.72 10.48 2.07
C PRO A 79 -2.98 9.69 3.15
N GLU A 80 -3.68 9.39 4.24
CA GLU A 80 -3.16 8.57 5.34
C GLU A 80 -3.56 7.10 5.19
N VAL A 81 -2.59 6.21 5.41
CA VAL A 81 -2.83 4.77 5.48
C VAL A 81 -3.43 4.41 6.83
N GLN A 82 -4.65 3.89 6.83
CA GLN A 82 -5.35 3.42 8.02
C GLN A 82 -5.08 1.94 8.30
N HIS A 83 -5.01 1.12 7.26
CA HIS A 83 -4.76 -0.31 7.38
C HIS A 83 -3.87 -0.84 6.27
N VAL A 84 -3.04 -1.83 6.62
CA VAL A 84 -2.14 -2.53 5.69
C VAL A 84 -2.34 -4.02 5.85
N ARG A 85 -2.53 -4.72 4.74
CA ARG A 85 -2.57 -6.18 4.69
C ARG A 85 -1.59 -6.69 3.66
N ARG A 86 -0.76 -7.65 4.04
CA ARG A 86 0.11 -8.36 3.10
C ARG A 86 -0.74 -9.07 2.04
N ILE A 87 -0.31 -9.01 0.79
CA ILE A 87 -0.86 -9.86 -0.27
C ILE A 87 0.09 -11.04 -0.47
N ILE A 88 -0.48 -12.24 -0.44
CA ILE A 88 0.28 -13.50 -0.59
C ILE A 88 0.21 -14.04 -2.01
N GLY A 89 -0.74 -13.58 -2.82
CA GLY A 89 -0.89 -13.97 -4.21
C GLY A 89 -2.09 -13.32 -4.88
N VAL A 90 -2.20 -13.53 -6.18
CA VAL A 90 -3.35 -13.15 -6.99
C VAL A 90 -3.73 -14.36 -7.83
N ILE A 91 -5.00 -14.76 -7.77
CA ILE A 91 -5.56 -15.81 -8.61
C ILE A 91 -6.27 -15.15 -9.79
N TYR A 92 -6.08 -15.71 -10.98
CA TYR A 92 -6.75 -15.28 -12.21
C TYR A 92 -7.86 -16.27 -12.53
N ASN A 93 -9.08 -15.80 -12.72
CA ASN A 93 -10.21 -16.62 -13.10
C ASN A 93 -10.59 -16.36 -14.57
N GLY A 94 -10.21 -17.28 -15.45
CA GLY A 94 -10.41 -17.16 -16.91
C GLY A 94 -11.84 -16.92 -17.33
#